data_AF-A0A285U3E5-F1
#
_entry.id   AF-A0A285U3E5-F1
#
_cell.length_a   1.000
_cell.length_b   1.000
_cell.length_c   1.000
_cell.angle_alpha   90.00
_cell.angle_beta   90.00
_cell.angle_gamma   90.00
#
_symmetry.space_group_name_H-M   'P 1'
#
loop_
_entity.id
_entity.type
_entity.pdbx_description
1 polymer ?
#
loop_
_entity_poly.entity_id
_entity_poly.type
_entity_poly.pdbx_seq_one_letter_code
_entity_poly.pdbx_strand_id
1 'polypeptide(L)'
;MNNNSNKNNNNQGQITLSQADKLAIISGLISTFGGGLGTIATLLAIQEEQLEIKQDSDNNDLIISELHSLKKQVNTLQKELKQIKKMLSRLS
;
A
#
# COMPACT_ATOMS: atom_id res chain seq x y z
N MET A 1 -61.07 1.52 17.33
CA MET A 1 -60.10 2.23 16.47
C MET A 1 -58.72 2.00 17.06
N ASN A 2 -57.85 1.29 16.34
CA ASN A 2 -56.54 0.82 16.84
C ASN A 2 -55.44 1.51 16.02
N ASN A 3 -54.77 2.53 16.58
CA ASN A 3 -53.67 3.22 15.90
C ASN A 3 -52.34 2.79 16.52
N ASN A 4 -51.74 1.78 15.90
CA ASN A 4 -50.41 1.31 16.22
C ASN A 4 -49.37 2.26 15.61
N SER A 5 -48.89 3.23 16.40
CA SER A 5 -47.82 4.13 15.99
C SER A 5 -46.50 3.36 15.89
N ASN A 6 -46.15 3.01 14.66
CA ASN A 6 -44.91 2.32 14.32
C ASN A 6 -43.72 3.25 14.62
N LYS A 7 -42.97 2.92 15.67
CA LYS A 7 -41.80 3.65 16.15
C LYS A 7 -40.64 3.38 15.20
N ASN A 8 -40.40 4.31 14.27
CA ASN A 8 -39.27 4.23 13.36
C ASN A 8 -37.98 4.63 14.10
N ASN A 9 -37.28 3.63 14.66
CA ASN A 9 -35.99 3.81 15.32
C ASN A 9 -34.91 4.00 14.25
N ASN A 10 -34.64 5.26 13.91
CA ASN A 10 -33.46 5.66 13.15
C ASN A 10 -32.21 5.48 14.02
N ASN A 11 -31.74 4.23 14.14
CA ASN A 11 -30.41 3.95 14.66
C ASN A 11 -29.39 4.37 13.59
N GLN A 12 -29.00 5.64 13.61
CA GLN A 12 -27.72 6.07 13.04
C GLN A 12 -26.62 5.40 13.87
N GLY A 13 -26.26 4.19 13.47
CA GLY A 13 -25.15 3.45 14.04
C GLY A 13 -23.88 4.25 13.83
N GLN A 14 -23.39 4.87 14.90
CA GLN A 14 -22.07 5.43 14.97
C GLN A 14 -21.10 4.29 14.61
N ILE A 15 -20.44 4.39 13.45
CA ILE A 15 -19.46 3.39 13.00
C ILE A 15 -18.31 3.46 13.98
N THR A 16 -18.37 2.62 15.01
CA THR A 16 -17.36 2.56 16.05
C THR A 16 -16.27 1.65 15.51
N LEU A 17 -15.13 2.23 15.17
CA LEU A 17 -14.02 1.53 14.54
C LEU A 17 -13.53 0.38 15.44
N SER A 18 -13.62 -0.85 14.95
CA SER A 18 -13.22 -2.02 15.72
C SER A 18 -11.71 -2.02 15.95
N GLN A 19 -11.26 -2.68 17.02
CA GLN A 19 -9.83 -2.89 17.25
C GLN A 19 -9.15 -3.58 16.05
N ALA A 20 -9.90 -4.46 15.36
CA ALA A 20 -9.45 -5.12 14.14
C ALA A 20 -9.21 -4.14 12.99
N ASP A 21 -10.08 -3.14 12.81
CA ASP A 21 -9.93 -2.14 11.75
C ASP A 21 -8.71 -1.24 11.99
N LYS A 22 -8.47 -0.87 13.26
CA LYS A 22 -7.28 -0.12 13.66
C LYS A 22 -5.99 -0.92 13.39
N LEU A 23 -5.99 -2.21 13.73
CA LEU A 23 -4.85 -3.09 13.49
C LEU A 23 -4.60 -3.29 11.99
N ALA A 24 -5.67 -3.45 11.19
CA ALA A 24 -5.55 -3.56 9.74
C ALA A 24 -4.89 -2.31 9.12
N ILE A 25 -5.25 -1.11 9.58
CA ILE A 25 -4.62 0.14 9.13
C ILE A 25 -3.12 0.17 9.49
N ILE A 26 -2.77 -0.16 10.74
CA ILE A 26 -1.37 -0.23 11.18
C ILE A 26 -0.59 -1.25 10.34
N SER A 27 -1.18 -2.42 10.08
CA SER A 27 -0.54 -3.45 9.24
C SER A 27 -0.30 -2.98 7.81
N GLY A 28 -1.26 -2.24 7.22
CA GLY A 28 -1.12 -1.67 5.88
C GLY A 28 -0.01 -0.62 5.82
N LEU A 29 0.07 0.25 6.84
CA LEU A 29 1.14 1.23 6.97
C LEU A 29 2.53 0.58 7.09
N ILE A 30 2.66 -0.47 7.92
CA ILE A 30 3.92 -1.22 8.07
C ILE A 30 4.29 -1.93 6.76
N SER A 31 3.33 -2.56 6.07
CA SER A 31 3.57 -3.22 4.77
C SER A 31 4.05 -2.22 3.72
N THR A 32 3.42 -1.04 3.65
CA THR A 32 3.81 0.03 2.73
C THR A 32 5.23 0.53 3.04
N PHE A 33 5.54 0.71 4.33
CA PHE A 33 6.88 1.11 4.75
C PHE A 33 7.93 0.05 4.39
N GLY A 34 7.63 -1.23 4.62
CA GLY A 34 8.49 -2.36 4.24
C GLY A 34 8.72 -2.44 2.73
N GLY A 35 7.68 -2.28 1.91
CA GLY A 35 7.83 -2.23 0.45
C GLY A 35 8.64 -1.02 -0.03
N GLY A 36 8.51 0.14 0.65
CA GLY A 36 9.30 1.34 0.38
C GLY A 36 10.79 1.13 0.66
N LEU A 37 11.12 0.49 1.79
CA LEU A 37 12.50 0.09 2.11
C LEU A 37 13.04 -0.92 1.09
N GLY A 38 12.23 -1.90 0.65
CA GLY A 38 12.61 -2.84 -0.40
C GLY A 38 12.95 -2.14 -1.72
N THR A 39 12.17 -1.12 -2.09
CA THR A 39 12.43 -0.30 -3.28
C THR A 39 13.77 0.44 -3.17
N ILE A 40 14.09 1.03 -2.01
CA ILE A 40 15.38 1.68 -1.76
C ILE A 40 16.53 0.66 -1.83
N ALA A 41 16.35 -0.53 -1.25
CA ALA A 41 17.35 -1.60 -1.30
C ALA A 41 17.62 -2.06 -2.74
N THR A 42 16.57 -2.21 -3.58
CA THR A 42 16.73 -2.51 -5.01
C THR A 42 17.48 -1.38 -5.74
N LEU A 43 17.16 -0.10 -5.45
CA LEU A 43 17.92 1.02 -6.04
C LEU A 43 19.39 1.02 -5.64
N LEU A 44 19.70 0.65 -4.39
CA LEU A 44 21.07 0.57 -3.90
C LEU A 44 21.82 -0.59 -4.56
N ALA A 45 21.19 -1.77 -4.68
CA ALA A 45 21.76 -2.91 -5.41
C ALA A 45 22.07 -2.57 -6.88
N ILE A 46 21.12 -1.94 -7.59
CA ILE A 46 21.30 -1.44 -8.96
C ILE A 46 22.49 -0.47 -9.06
N GLN A 47 22.67 0.41 -8.07
CA GLN A 47 23.77 1.38 -8.06
C GLN A 47 25.11 0.72 -7.75
N GLU A 48 25.16 -0.22 -6.82
CA GLU A 48 26.35 -1.00 -6.50
C GLU A 48 26.80 -1.82 -7.71
N GLU A 49 25.87 -2.49 -8.39
CA GLU A 49 26.16 -3.28 -9.59
C GLU A 49 26.64 -2.39 -10.75
N GLN A 50 26.04 -1.22 -10.96
CA GLN A 50 26.49 -0.24 -11.96
C GLN A 50 27.89 0.34 -11.68
N LEU A 51 28.33 0.38 -10.41
CA LEU A 51 29.68 0.84 -10.05
C LEU A 51 30.75 -0.22 -10.34
N GLU A 52 30.40 -1.51 -10.31
CA GLU A 52 31.28 -2.62 -10.71
C GLU A 52 31.32 -2.83 -12.24
N ILE A 53 30.23 -2.54 -12.96
CA ILE A 53 30.09 -2.79 -14.41
C ILE A 53 30.51 -1.56 -15.26
N LYS A 54 31.80 -1.23 -15.29
CA LYS A 54 32.36 -0.33 -16.33
C LYS A 54 32.89 -1.05 -17.58
N GLN A 55 32.67 -2.36 -17.72
CA GLN A 55 33.06 -3.15 -18.88
C GLN A 55 32.06 -4.31 -19.10
N ASP A 56 31.03 -4.11 -19.93
CA ASP A 56 30.52 -5.09 -20.91
C ASP A 56 29.09 -4.77 -21.35
N SER A 57 28.84 -4.94 -22.65
CA SER A 57 27.57 -4.57 -23.30
C SER A 57 26.42 -5.56 -23.05
N ASP A 58 26.66 -6.67 -22.34
CA ASP A 58 25.65 -7.69 -21.99
C ASP A 58 24.78 -7.31 -20.76
N ASN A 59 25.14 -6.25 -20.04
CA ASN A 59 24.46 -5.84 -18.79
C ASN A 59 23.14 -5.08 -19.00
N ASN A 60 22.79 -4.73 -20.24
CA ASN A 60 21.58 -3.98 -20.54
C ASN A 60 20.30 -4.76 -20.21
N ASP A 61 20.30 -6.07 -20.46
CA ASP A 61 19.11 -6.91 -20.24
C ASP A 61 18.83 -7.13 -18.74
N LEU A 62 19.89 -7.24 -17.94
CA LEU A 62 19.80 -7.33 -16.49
C LEU A 62 19.23 -6.03 -15.89
N ILE A 63 19.79 -4.88 -16.28
CA ILE A 63 19.33 -3.56 -15.84
C ILE A 63 17.86 -3.32 -16.23
N ILE A 64 17.45 -3.74 -17.43
CA ILE A 64 16.05 -3.65 -17.88
C ILE A 64 15.13 -4.51 -17.00
N SER A 65 15.55 -5.72 -16.65
CA SER A 65 14.79 -6.62 -15.76
C SER A 65 14.64 -6.05 -14.33
N GLU A 66 15.70 -5.45 -13.80
CA GLU A 66 15.68 -4.80 -12.50
C GLU A 66 14.82 -3.53 -12.49
N LEU A 67 14.92 -2.70 -13.53
CA LEU A 67 14.02 -1.55 -13.74
C LEU A 67 12.55 -1.98 -13.82
N HIS A 68 12.27 -3.10 -14.49
CA HIS A 68 10.93 -3.66 -14.56
C HIS A 68 10.42 -4.13 -13.18
N SER A 69 11.30 -4.78 -12.42
CA SER A 69 11.01 -5.22 -11.04
C SER A 69 10.76 -4.02 -10.12
N LEU A 70 11.57 -2.97 -10.23
CA LEU A 70 11.40 -1.71 -9.52
C LEU A 70 10.06 -1.04 -9.87
N LYS A 71 9.72 -0.96 -11.15
CA LYS A 71 8.42 -0.43 -11.62
C LYS A 71 7.25 -1.21 -11.01
N LYS A 72 7.37 -2.53 -10.88
CA LYS A 72 6.35 -3.38 -10.24
C LYS A 72 6.22 -3.09 -8.74
N GLN A 73 7.34 -2.91 -8.03
CA GLN A 73 7.35 -2.56 -6.61
C GLN A 73 6.70 -1.18 -6.38
N VAL A 74 7.08 -0.17 -7.15
CA VAL A 74 6.48 1.17 -7.11
C VAL A 74 4.97 1.14 -7.37
N ASN A 75 4.53 0.39 -8.39
CA ASN A 75 3.11 0.23 -8.68
C ASN A 75 2.34 -0.46 -7.54
N THR A 76 2.97 -1.41 -6.86
CA THR A 76 2.38 -2.10 -5.70
C THR A 76 2.23 -1.13 -4.53
N LEU A 77 3.28 -0.37 -4.22
CA LEU A 77 3.24 0.69 -3.20
C LEU A 77 2.17 1.74 -3.48
N GLN A 78 2.04 2.19 -4.73
CA GLN A 78 0.98 3.12 -5.11
C GLN A 78 -0.43 2.55 -4.88
N LYS A 79 -0.64 1.25 -5.13
CA LYS A 79 -1.92 0.58 -4.87
C LYS A 79 -2.18 0.48 -3.36
N GLU A 80 -1.18 0.11 -2.56
CA GLU A 80 -1.30 0.02 -1.10
C GLU A 80 -1.62 1.39 -0.49
N LEU A 81 -0.88 2.44 -0.87
CA LEU A 81 -1.16 3.82 -0.46
C LEU A 81 -2.58 4.27 -0.83
N LYS A 82 -3.07 3.92 -2.03
CA LYS A 82 -4.43 4.24 -2.45
C LYS A 82 -5.48 3.51 -1.61
N GLN A 83 -5.22 2.27 -1.20
CA GLN A 83 -6.10 1.51 -0.31
C GLN A 83 -6.12 2.11 1.09
N ILE A 84 -4.95 2.42 1.66
CA ILE A 84 -4.84 3.09 2.96
C ILE A 84 -5.58 4.43 2.93
N LYS A 85 -5.39 5.25 1.89
CA LYS A 85 -6.14 6.51 1.72
C LYS A 85 -7.65 6.28 1.71
N LYS A 86 -8.15 5.27 0.99
CA LYS A 86 -9.58 4.93 0.97
C LYS A 86 -10.09 4.47 2.34
N MET A 87 -9.30 3.69 3.07
CA MET A 87 -9.65 3.26 4.42
C MET A 87 -9.74 4.49 5.32
N LEU A 88 -8.72 5.34 5.35
CA LEU A 88 -8.70 6.58 6.13
C LEU A 88 -9.87 7.53 5.80
N SER A 89 -10.23 7.68 4.52
CA SER A 89 -11.39 8.50 4.12
C SER A 89 -12.74 7.92 4.55
N ARG A 90 -12.83 6.63 4.86
CA ARG A 90 -14.04 6.02 5.43
C ARG A 90 -14.12 6.16 6.95
N LEU A 91 -13.02 6.60 7.58
CA LEU A 91 -12.92 6.84 9.02
C LEU A 91 -13.17 8.30 9.41
N SER A 92 -13.07 9.24 8.46
CA SER A 92 -13.36 10.67 8.61
C SER A 92 -14.82 10.99 8.34
#